data_AF-A0A853DGA1-F1
#
_entry.id   AF-A0A853DGA1-F1
#
_cell.length_a   1.000
_cell.length_b   1.000
_cell.length_c   1.000
_cell.angle_alpha   90.00
_cell.angle_beta   90.00
_cell.angle_gamma   90.00
#
_symmetry.space_group_name_H-M   'P 1'
#
loop_
_entity.id
_entity.type
_entity.pdbx_description
1 polymer ?
#
loop_
_entity_poly.entity_id
_entity_poly.type
_entity_poly.pdbx_seq_one_letter_code
_entity_poly.pdbx_strand_id
1 'polypeptide(L)'
;MRVLVTCDAIGVATPPEAADLIRAAWLQRAPAVTVDALPLSRGGRGFAAAAARVEGAREEPLAAGGALGTVVLLPDGSAVLEAAQAQADRSSYSVGALLVAAADVPGVRRILVGVGDLRCLDGGLGMLQAMAGRPDDPAETDLGWLRETRVAWRGVPIVAATSHALPMLGFHGAAAHAEEALGLSRQQSQEAENALGEYVDRTRRALPPRRDLLTGKDRRLDREPGAGAGGGVAFGLGLIGAQIRPGAQVSAELAGLDRAVAASDLVVIGEDVFDWRSLQDTVLAHVGEVAAARGRPVVVLSREAHVGRRESASLGVSGVYSAVPAGRLSADVRREGAGSVRGSDGSEASAVPDPSELVAQLAARVAGTWTPA
;
A
#
# COMPACT_ATOMS: atom_id res chain seq x y z
N MET A 1 -8.28 30.47 5.62
CA MET A 1 -7.24 29.43 5.76
C MET A 1 -7.74 28.15 5.11
N ARG A 2 -6.89 27.47 4.34
CA ARG A 2 -7.21 26.23 3.64
C ARG A 2 -6.40 25.07 4.25
N VAL A 3 -7.09 24.05 4.71
CA VAL A 3 -6.51 22.86 5.34
C VAL A 3 -6.65 21.68 4.39
N LEU A 4 -5.55 20.98 4.14
CA LEU A 4 -5.55 19.72 3.40
C LEU A 4 -5.48 18.57 4.41
N VAL A 5 -6.50 17.72 4.42
CA VAL A 5 -6.53 16.47 5.19
C VAL A 5 -6.16 15.32 4.26
N THR A 6 -5.15 14.55 4.65
CA THR A 6 -4.74 13.31 3.98
C THR A 6 -4.53 12.21 5.02
N CYS A 7 -4.66 10.96 4.63
CA CYS A 7 -4.35 9.81 5.49
C CYS A 7 -4.23 8.55 4.64
N ASP A 8 -3.58 7.53 5.20
CA ASP A 8 -3.78 6.13 4.80
C ASP A 8 -5.03 5.58 5.53
N ALA A 9 -5.26 4.26 5.46
CA ALA A 9 -6.28 3.60 6.23
C ALA A 9 -6.01 3.68 7.75
N ILE A 10 -7.05 3.90 8.57
CA ILE A 10 -6.94 4.00 10.03
C ILE A 10 -7.91 3.02 10.67
N GLY A 11 -7.41 2.04 11.42
CA GLY A 11 -8.24 0.96 11.96
C GLY A 11 -8.91 0.17 10.84
N VAL A 12 -10.25 0.14 10.82
CA VAL A 12 -11.04 -0.49 9.76
C VAL A 12 -11.44 0.46 8.63
N ALA A 13 -11.31 1.77 8.86
CA ALA A 13 -11.69 2.78 7.88
C ALA A 13 -10.70 2.79 6.70
N THR A 14 -11.26 2.81 5.48
CA THR A 14 -10.49 3.07 4.26
C THR A 14 -9.92 4.48 4.26
N PRO A 15 -8.89 4.80 3.45
CA PRO A 15 -8.35 6.15 3.39
C PRO A 15 -9.41 7.23 3.09
N PRO A 16 -10.35 7.05 2.14
CA PRO A 16 -11.43 8.02 1.94
C PRO A 16 -12.33 8.22 3.17
N GLU A 17 -12.73 7.15 3.86
CA GLU A 17 -13.56 7.22 5.06
C GLU A 17 -12.84 7.95 6.20
N ALA A 18 -11.58 7.59 6.45
CA ALA A 18 -10.77 8.22 7.49
C ALA A 18 -10.54 9.73 7.19
N ALA A 19 -10.26 10.09 5.93
CA ALA A 19 -10.08 11.47 5.53
C ALA A 19 -11.37 12.30 5.71
N ASP A 20 -12.52 11.73 5.34
CA ASP A 20 -13.84 12.36 5.49
C ASP A 20 -14.21 12.54 6.98
N LEU A 21 -13.91 11.57 7.84
CA LEU A 21 -14.10 11.67 9.29
C LEU A 21 -13.27 12.80 9.92
N ILE A 22 -11.96 12.85 9.61
CA ILE A 22 -11.06 13.90 10.10
C ILE A 22 -11.51 15.27 9.59
N ARG A 23 -11.86 15.38 8.30
CA ARG A 23 -12.38 16.60 7.69
C ARG A 23 -13.65 17.09 8.39
N ALA A 24 -14.62 16.20 8.62
CA ALA A 24 -15.87 16.55 9.29
C ALA A 24 -15.63 17.05 10.71
N ALA A 25 -14.78 16.36 11.48
CA ALA A 25 -14.42 16.76 12.84
C ALA A 25 -13.69 18.11 12.89
N TRP A 26 -12.82 18.38 11.90
CA TRP A 26 -12.13 19.66 11.80
C TRP A 26 -13.11 20.82 11.55
N LEU A 27 -14.03 20.65 10.59
CA LEU A 27 -15.05 21.65 10.25
C LEU A 27 -16.04 21.93 11.37
N GLN A 28 -16.35 20.94 12.22
CA GLN A 28 -17.20 21.15 13.41
C GLN A 28 -16.60 22.16 14.38
N ARG A 29 -15.27 22.21 14.52
CA ARG A 29 -14.58 23.14 15.41
C ARG A 29 -14.21 24.46 14.75
N ALA A 30 -13.88 24.42 13.45
CA ALA A 30 -13.44 25.58 12.67
C ALA A 30 -14.29 25.73 11.39
N PRO A 31 -15.56 26.17 11.49
CA PRO A 31 -16.46 26.23 10.33
C PRO A 31 -16.08 27.31 9.31
N ALA A 32 -15.23 28.27 9.68
CA ALA A 32 -14.79 29.36 8.80
C ALA A 32 -13.61 28.98 7.88
N VAL A 33 -13.01 27.79 8.04
CA VAL A 33 -11.91 27.34 7.18
C VAL A 33 -12.41 26.47 6.03
N THR A 34 -11.63 26.41 4.95
CA THR A 34 -11.85 25.44 3.87
C THR A 34 -11.05 24.18 4.21
N VAL A 35 -11.69 23.01 4.21
CA VAL A 35 -11.02 21.73 4.45
C VAL A 35 -11.26 20.81 3.26
N ASP A 36 -10.18 20.46 2.56
CA ASP A 36 -10.17 19.48 1.49
C ASP A 36 -9.69 18.13 2.01
N ALA A 37 -10.34 17.04 1.59
CA ALA A 37 -9.90 15.68 1.87
C ALA A 37 -9.24 15.10 0.62
N LEU A 38 -8.01 14.59 0.78
CA LEU A 38 -7.23 13.94 -0.27
C LEU A 38 -6.73 12.60 0.27
N PRO A 39 -7.53 11.53 0.18
CA PRO A 39 -7.13 10.22 0.69
C PRO A 39 -5.98 9.65 -0.13
N LEU A 40 -5.02 9.01 0.53
CA LEU A 40 -3.88 8.36 -0.10
C LEU A 40 -3.78 6.91 0.38
N SER A 41 -3.09 6.06 -0.37
CA SER A 41 -2.82 4.68 0.05
C SER A 41 -1.39 4.30 -0.31
N ARG A 42 -0.84 3.35 0.44
CA ARG A 42 0.47 2.74 0.14
C ARG A 42 0.38 1.64 -0.92
N GLY A 43 -0.73 1.50 -1.65
CA GLY A 43 -0.92 0.41 -2.61
C GLY A 43 -1.48 -0.87 -2.00
N GLY A 44 -2.00 -0.79 -0.77
CA GLY A 44 -2.79 -1.84 -0.14
C GLY A 44 -4.27 -1.46 -0.10
N ARG A 45 -4.93 -1.79 1.01
CA ARG A 45 -6.35 -1.49 1.26
C ARG A 45 -6.70 -0.04 0.94
N GLY A 46 -7.71 0.12 0.09
CA GLY A 46 -8.26 1.43 -0.28
C GLY A 46 -7.43 2.23 -1.28
N PHE A 47 -6.45 1.62 -1.95
CA PHE A 47 -5.75 2.20 -3.10
C PHE A 47 -6.68 2.49 -4.30
N ALA A 48 -7.54 1.56 -4.68
CA ALA A 48 -8.58 1.76 -5.68
C ALA A 48 -9.62 2.77 -5.16
N ALA A 49 -10.05 2.66 -3.90
CA ALA A 49 -11.00 3.62 -3.31
C ALA A 49 -10.46 5.06 -3.30
N ALA A 50 -9.16 5.25 -3.04
CA ALA A 50 -8.50 6.55 -3.16
C ALA A 50 -8.45 7.04 -4.61
N ALA A 51 -8.14 6.16 -5.57
CA ALA A 51 -8.17 6.50 -7.00
C ALA A 51 -9.58 6.86 -7.49
N ALA A 52 -10.64 6.27 -6.92
CA ALA A 52 -12.02 6.59 -7.25
C ALA A 52 -12.43 8.04 -6.88
N ARG A 53 -11.64 8.72 -6.02
CA ARG A 53 -11.84 10.14 -5.70
C ARG A 53 -11.24 11.09 -6.74
N VAL A 54 -10.49 10.58 -7.73
CA VAL A 54 -9.98 11.39 -8.84
C VAL A 54 -11.16 11.85 -9.71
N GLU A 55 -11.16 13.12 -10.09
CA GLU A 55 -12.21 13.69 -10.94
C GLU A 55 -12.35 12.94 -12.26
N GLY A 56 -13.57 12.50 -12.58
CA GLY A 56 -13.87 11.73 -13.79
C GLY A 56 -13.50 10.25 -13.72
N ALA A 57 -13.07 9.75 -12.56
CA ALA A 57 -12.90 8.31 -12.33
C ALA A 57 -14.25 7.58 -12.44
N ARG A 58 -14.20 6.34 -12.95
CA ARG A 58 -15.34 5.44 -13.05
C ARG A 58 -14.99 4.09 -12.47
N GLU A 59 -15.83 3.57 -11.60
CA GLU A 59 -15.70 2.24 -11.03
C GLU A 59 -16.47 1.22 -11.86
N GLU A 60 -15.81 0.14 -12.25
CA GLU A 60 -16.44 -0.98 -12.94
C GLU A 60 -16.14 -2.29 -12.18
N PRO A 61 -17.15 -3.13 -11.92
CA PRO A 61 -16.92 -4.44 -11.32
C PRO A 61 -16.18 -5.33 -12.32
N LEU A 62 -15.21 -6.09 -11.82
CA LEU A 62 -14.41 -7.02 -12.59
C LEU A 62 -14.49 -8.41 -11.97
N ALA A 63 -14.80 -9.41 -12.80
CA ALA A 63 -14.90 -10.80 -12.36
C ALA A 63 -14.06 -11.68 -13.28
N ALA A 64 -13.04 -12.34 -12.72
CA ALA A 64 -12.12 -13.18 -13.49
C ALA A 64 -11.49 -14.25 -12.62
N GLY A 65 -11.31 -15.47 -13.15
CA GLY A 65 -10.64 -16.56 -12.42
C GLY A 65 -11.31 -16.93 -11.09
N GLY A 66 -12.63 -16.76 -10.96
CA GLY A 66 -13.37 -16.98 -9.72
C GLY A 66 -13.25 -15.87 -8.68
N ALA A 67 -12.49 -14.81 -8.98
CA ALA A 67 -12.33 -13.65 -8.13
C ALA A 67 -13.23 -12.48 -8.56
N LEU A 68 -13.56 -11.65 -7.58
CA LEU A 68 -14.28 -10.39 -7.77
C LEU A 68 -13.35 -9.25 -7.35
N GLY A 69 -13.35 -8.17 -8.11
CA GLY A 69 -12.66 -6.94 -7.76
C GLY A 69 -13.34 -5.74 -8.41
N THR A 70 -12.79 -4.56 -8.14
CA THR A 70 -13.20 -3.33 -8.80
C THR A 70 -12.02 -2.77 -9.57
N VAL A 71 -12.25 -2.37 -10.82
CA VAL A 71 -11.31 -1.57 -11.59
C VAL A 71 -11.78 -0.11 -11.58
N VAL A 72 -10.86 0.80 -11.27
CA VAL A 72 -11.10 2.24 -11.35
C VAL A 72 -10.46 2.77 -12.62
N LEU A 73 -11.30 3.21 -13.55
CA LEU A 73 -10.88 3.79 -14.82
C LEU A 73 -10.73 5.30 -14.67
N LEU A 74 -9.52 5.80 -14.92
CA LEU A 74 -9.22 7.23 -14.88
C LEU A 74 -9.34 7.87 -16.29
N PRO A 75 -9.59 9.19 -16.38
CA PRO A 75 -9.74 9.88 -17.67
C PRO A 75 -8.52 9.79 -18.60
N ASP A 76 -7.33 9.54 -18.07
CA ASP A 76 -6.08 9.39 -18.84
C ASP A 76 -5.91 7.99 -19.46
N GLY A 77 -6.84 7.06 -19.21
CA GLY A 77 -6.80 5.66 -19.64
C GLY A 77 -6.08 4.74 -18.66
N SER A 78 -5.83 5.16 -17.42
CA SER A 78 -5.33 4.27 -16.37
C SER A 78 -6.43 3.37 -15.83
N ALA A 79 -6.14 2.08 -15.66
CA ALA A 79 -6.89 1.19 -14.79
C ALA A 79 -6.17 1.06 -13.44
N VAL A 80 -6.85 1.35 -12.34
CA VAL A 80 -6.32 1.17 -10.98
C VAL A 80 -7.01 -0.01 -10.30
N LEU A 81 -6.22 -0.90 -9.71
CA LEU A 81 -6.66 -2.16 -9.12
C LEU A 81 -6.03 -2.36 -7.74
N GLU A 82 -6.73 -3.05 -6.85
CA GLU A 82 -6.19 -3.63 -5.61
C GLU A 82 -6.08 -5.14 -5.77
N ALA A 83 -4.86 -5.68 -5.83
CA ALA A 83 -4.65 -7.12 -6.04
C ALA A 83 -5.28 -7.97 -4.92
N ALA A 84 -5.25 -7.48 -3.68
CA ALA A 84 -5.83 -8.16 -2.53
C ALA A 84 -7.34 -8.42 -2.65
N GLN A 85 -8.09 -7.61 -3.43
CA GLN A 85 -9.51 -7.85 -3.67
C GLN A 85 -9.75 -9.16 -4.42
N ALA A 86 -8.86 -9.51 -5.35
CA ALA A 86 -9.01 -10.71 -6.14
C ALA A 86 -8.49 -11.97 -5.44
N GLN A 87 -7.75 -11.86 -4.34
CA GLN A 87 -7.11 -13.02 -3.76
C GLN A 87 -8.12 -13.94 -3.05
N ALA A 88 -8.35 -15.10 -3.66
CA ALA A 88 -9.27 -16.12 -3.14
C ALA A 88 -8.56 -17.19 -2.28
N ASP A 89 -7.28 -17.43 -2.52
CA ASP A 89 -6.49 -18.51 -1.92
C ASP A 89 -5.05 -18.04 -1.56
N ARG A 90 -4.15 -19.00 -1.31
CA ARG A 90 -2.72 -18.72 -1.05
C ARG A 90 -1.88 -18.60 -2.33
N SER A 91 -2.49 -18.69 -3.51
CA SER A 91 -1.87 -18.45 -4.82
C SER A 91 -2.09 -16.99 -5.23
N SER A 92 -1.26 -16.50 -6.15
CA SER A 92 -1.48 -15.22 -6.82
C SER A 92 -2.25 -15.37 -8.15
N TYR A 93 -2.72 -16.58 -8.50
CA TYR A 93 -3.37 -16.87 -9.78
C TYR A 93 -4.55 -15.96 -10.10
N SER A 94 -5.44 -15.75 -9.14
CA SER A 94 -6.59 -14.87 -9.33
C SER A 94 -6.22 -13.40 -9.55
N VAL A 95 -5.08 -12.95 -9.03
CA VAL A 95 -4.52 -11.62 -9.34
C VAL A 95 -4.17 -11.54 -10.82
N GLY A 96 -3.53 -12.57 -11.38
CA GLY A 96 -3.21 -12.61 -12.80
C GLY A 96 -4.46 -12.63 -13.69
N ALA A 97 -5.48 -13.39 -13.29
CA ALA A 97 -6.77 -13.40 -13.99
C ALA A 97 -7.45 -12.02 -13.98
N LEU A 98 -7.41 -11.31 -12.84
CA LEU A 98 -7.91 -9.94 -12.73
C LEU A 98 -7.14 -8.98 -13.63
N LEU A 99 -5.80 -9.09 -13.69
CA LEU A 99 -4.97 -8.25 -14.56
C LEU A 99 -5.26 -8.46 -16.05
N VAL A 100 -5.48 -9.71 -16.47
CA VAL A 100 -5.92 -10.05 -17.84
C VAL A 100 -7.25 -9.35 -18.13
N ALA A 101 -8.24 -9.53 -17.26
CA ALA A 101 -9.55 -8.94 -17.47
C ALA A 101 -9.51 -7.41 -17.47
N ALA A 102 -8.66 -6.78 -16.65
CA ALA A 102 -8.48 -5.34 -16.62
C ALA A 102 -7.80 -4.81 -17.90
N ALA A 103 -6.87 -5.57 -18.48
CA ALA A 103 -6.23 -5.21 -19.74
C ALA A 103 -7.20 -5.26 -20.93
N ASP A 104 -8.22 -6.11 -20.87
CA ASP A 104 -9.26 -6.24 -21.90
C ASP A 104 -10.35 -5.14 -21.81
N VAL A 105 -10.37 -4.34 -20.75
CA VAL A 105 -11.34 -3.24 -20.61
C VAL A 105 -11.08 -2.16 -21.66
N PRO A 106 -12.10 -1.76 -22.46
CA PRO A 106 -11.93 -0.77 -23.51
C PRO A 106 -11.38 0.57 -23.00
N GLY A 107 -10.31 1.05 -23.64
CA GLY A 107 -9.70 2.35 -23.32
C GLY A 107 -8.60 2.31 -22.27
N VAL A 108 -8.32 1.14 -21.68
CA VAL A 108 -7.16 0.95 -20.80
C VAL A 108 -5.86 1.07 -21.60
N ARG A 109 -4.98 1.95 -21.12
CA ARG A 109 -3.66 2.27 -21.71
C ARG A 109 -2.51 1.96 -20.77
N ARG A 110 -2.78 1.85 -19.46
CA ARG A 110 -1.83 1.43 -18.44
C ARG A 110 -2.59 0.86 -17.24
N ILE A 111 -1.93 -0.01 -16.49
CA ILE A 111 -2.47 -0.62 -15.27
C ILE A 111 -1.60 -0.18 -14.08
N LEU A 112 -2.25 0.30 -13.03
CA LEU A 112 -1.66 0.60 -11.73
C LEU A 112 -2.25 -0.40 -10.73
N VAL A 113 -1.43 -1.33 -10.25
CA VAL A 113 -1.90 -2.38 -9.34
C VAL A 113 -1.25 -2.22 -7.98
N GLY A 114 -2.07 -1.98 -6.95
CA GLY A 114 -1.66 -2.08 -5.56
C GLY A 114 -1.46 -3.54 -5.18
N VAL A 115 -0.24 -3.89 -4.73
CA VAL A 115 0.13 -5.26 -4.34
C VAL A 115 0.27 -5.45 -2.82
N GLY A 116 -0.16 -4.46 -2.05
CA GLY A 116 -0.23 -4.56 -0.59
C GLY A 116 -1.29 -5.55 -0.12
N ASP A 117 -1.15 -6.01 1.12
CA ASP A 117 -2.12 -6.85 1.85
C ASP A 117 -2.44 -8.22 1.22
N LEU A 118 -1.67 -8.64 0.22
CA LEU A 118 -1.73 -9.99 -0.33
C LEU A 118 -1.22 -11.03 0.69
N ARG A 119 -1.94 -12.15 0.74
CA ARG A 119 -1.78 -13.32 1.59
C ARG A 119 -1.28 -14.55 0.82
N CYS A 120 -0.40 -14.35 -0.15
CA CYS A 120 0.32 -15.40 -0.89
C CYS A 120 1.83 -15.27 -0.68
N LEU A 121 2.58 -16.32 -1.02
CA LEU A 121 4.05 -16.34 -0.99
C LEU A 121 4.60 -17.24 -2.10
N ASP A 122 4.11 -17.04 -3.32
CA ASP A 122 4.43 -17.84 -4.51
C ASP A 122 5.39 -17.11 -5.48
N GLY A 123 5.90 -15.94 -5.10
CA GLY A 123 6.76 -15.13 -5.95
C GLY A 123 6.08 -14.60 -7.21
N GLY A 124 4.75 -14.54 -7.21
CA GLY A 124 3.95 -14.18 -8.38
C GLY A 124 3.84 -15.28 -9.44
N LEU A 125 4.20 -16.53 -9.12
CA LEU A 125 4.12 -17.65 -10.07
C LEU A 125 2.69 -17.86 -10.57
N GLY A 126 1.71 -17.97 -9.68
CA GLY A 126 0.31 -18.17 -10.06
C GLY A 126 -0.20 -17.04 -10.96
N MET A 127 0.09 -15.79 -10.59
CA MET A 127 -0.25 -14.62 -11.40
C MET A 127 0.36 -14.73 -12.80
N LEU A 128 1.64 -15.08 -12.91
CA LEU A 128 2.31 -15.24 -14.20
C LEU A 128 1.71 -16.40 -15.02
N GLN A 129 1.31 -17.50 -14.38
CA GLN A 129 0.62 -18.62 -15.03
C GLN A 129 -0.71 -18.18 -15.62
N ALA A 130 -1.54 -17.47 -14.85
CA ALA A 130 -2.81 -16.93 -15.35
C ALA A 130 -2.60 -15.96 -16.52
N MET A 131 -1.63 -15.04 -16.42
CA MET A 131 -1.26 -14.10 -17.48
C MET A 131 -0.70 -14.77 -18.74
N ALA A 132 -0.22 -16.01 -18.61
CA ALA A 132 0.26 -16.86 -19.70
C ALA A 132 -0.81 -17.81 -20.26
N GLY A 133 -2.02 -17.81 -19.70
CA GLY A 133 -3.09 -18.76 -20.05
C GLY A 133 -2.79 -20.21 -19.61
N ARG A 134 -2.00 -20.38 -18.54
CA ARG A 134 -1.62 -21.68 -17.95
C ARG A 134 -2.46 -21.96 -16.70
N PRO A 135 -2.62 -23.23 -16.29
CA PRO A 135 -3.27 -23.56 -15.03
C PRO A 135 -2.41 -23.15 -13.82
N ASP A 136 -3.05 -23.00 -12.66
CA ASP A 136 -2.38 -22.80 -11.37
C ASP A 136 -1.68 -24.09 -10.94
N ASP A 137 -0.37 -24.17 -11.14
CA ASP A 137 0.45 -25.32 -10.77
C ASP A 137 1.67 -24.86 -9.95
N PRO A 138 1.63 -24.97 -8.61
CA PRO A 138 2.75 -24.57 -7.76
C PRO A 138 3.97 -25.49 -7.89
N ALA A 139 3.82 -26.69 -8.48
CA ALA A 139 4.92 -27.61 -8.74
C ALA A 139 5.64 -27.33 -10.06
N GLU A 140 5.17 -26.37 -10.87
CA GLU A 140 5.79 -26.03 -12.14
C GLU A 140 7.21 -25.48 -11.93
N THR A 141 8.18 -26.18 -12.52
CA THR A 141 9.61 -25.82 -12.44
C THR A 141 10.15 -25.30 -13.77
N ASP A 142 9.55 -25.69 -14.90
CA ASP A 142 9.92 -25.20 -16.21
C ASP A 142 9.22 -23.86 -16.51
N LEU A 143 10.02 -22.80 -16.54
CA LEU A 143 9.55 -21.43 -16.78
C LEU A 143 9.88 -20.96 -18.20
N GLY A 144 10.10 -21.88 -19.14
CA GLY A 144 10.42 -21.54 -20.53
C GLY A 144 9.42 -20.58 -21.18
N TRP A 145 8.14 -20.68 -20.82
CA TRP A 145 7.02 -19.85 -21.29
C TRP A 145 7.07 -18.38 -20.83
N LEU A 146 7.88 -18.05 -19.82
CA LEU A 146 7.92 -16.72 -19.23
C LEU A 146 8.43 -15.67 -20.23
N ARG A 147 9.24 -16.08 -21.22
CA ARG A 147 9.70 -15.21 -22.30
C ARG A 147 8.55 -14.76 -23.19
N GLU A 148 7.69 -15.68 -23.60
CA GLU A 148 6.53 -15.41 -24.42
C GLU A 148 5.54 -14.51 -23.67
N THR A 149 5.28 -14.78 -22.39
CA THR A 149 4.43 -13.93 -21.54
C THR A 149 4.98 -12.50 -21.46
N ARG A 150 6.29 -12.34 -21.22
CA ARG A 150 6.91 -11.01 -21.21
C ARG A 150 6.76 -10.27 -22.54
N VAL A 151 6.83 -10.98 -23.67
CA VAL A 151 6.64 -10.38 -24.99
C VAL A 151 5.19 -9.95 -25.19
N ALA A 152 4.22 -10.81 -24.82
CA ALA A 152 2.80 -10.53 -24.93
C ALA A 152 2.38 -9.28 -24.12
N TRP A 153 2.96 -9.11 -22.93
CA TRP A 153 2.62 -8.02 -22.02
C TRP A 153 3.44 -6.73 -22.22
N ARG A 154 4.38 -6.71 -23.16
CA ARG A 154 5.24 -5.53 -23.41
C ARG A 154 4.46 -4.27 -23.83
N GLY A 155 3.29 -4.45 -24.46
CA GLY A 155 2.43 -3.37 -24.92
C GLY A 155 1.52 -2.76 -23.85
N VAL A 156 1.48 -3.34 -22.65
CA VAL A 156 0.62 -2.90 -21.54
C VAL A 156 1.52 -2.38 -20.41
N PRO A 157 1.71 -1.05 -20.29
CA PRO A 157 2.47 -0.48 -19.18
C PRO A 157 1.82 -0.83 -17.84
N ILE A 158 2.56 -1.50 -16.96
CA ILE A 158 2.11 -1.85 -15.62
C ILE A 158 3.01 -1.17 -14.59
N VAL A 159 2.40 -0.60 -13.55
CA VAL A 159 3.07 -0.16 -12.34
C VAL A 159 2.58 -1.00 -11.17
N ALA A 160 3.49 -1.69 -10.50
CA ALA A 160 3.25 -2.33 -9.22
C ALA A 160 3.48 -1.29 -8.11
N ALA A 161 2.40 -0.86 -7.46
CA ALA A 161 2.42 0.04 -6.32
C ALA A 161 2.64 -0.77 -5.03
N THR A 162 3.82 -0.65 -4.43
CA THR A 162 4.25 -1.46 -3.29
C THR A 162 4.09 -0.74 -1.96
N SER A 163 3.57 -1.43 -0.93
CA SER A 163 3.36 -0.86 0.40
C SER A 163 4.62 -0.75 1.26
N HIS A 164 5.70 -1.38 0.82
CA HIS A 164 6.99 -1.40 1.49
C HIS A 164 8.12 -1.67 0.48
N ALA A 165 9.34 -1.25 0.82
CA ALA A 165 10.53 -1.41 -0.02
C ALA A 165 11.25 -2.77 0.15
N LEU A 166 10.62 -3.78 0.75
CA LEU A 166 11.25 -5.08 1.01
C LEU A 166 11.74 -5.77 -0.30
N PRO A 167 12.98 -6.30 -0.33
CA PRO A 167 13.48 -7.10 -1.44
C PRO A 167 12.77 -8.46 -1.50
N MET A 168 12.99 -9.22 -2.57
CA MET A 168 12.41 -10.55 -2.73
C MET A 168 12.96 -11.55 -1.68
N LEU A 169 14.28 -11.53 -1.49
CA LEU A 169 15.03 -12.47 -0.65
C LEU A 169 15.85 -11.73 0.41
N GLY A 170 16.26 -12.45 1.44
CA GLY A 170 17.16 -12.03 2.51
C GLY A 170 16.48 -11.92 3.88
N PHE A 171 17.23 -11.42 4.87
CA PHE A 171 16.74 -11.29 6.25
C PHE A 171 15.50 -10.39 6.42
N HIS A 172 15.24 -9.54 5.43
CA HIS A 172 14.06 -8.67 5.36
C HIS A 172 13.27 -8.92 4.07
N GLY A 173 13.39 -10.11 3.47
CA GLY A 173 12.72 -10.50 2.24
C GLY A 173 11.24 -10.84 2.42
N ALA A 174 10.59 -11.28 1.36
CA ALA A 174 9.16 -11.63 1.36
C ALA A 174 8.82 -12.69 2.43
N ALA A 175 9.65 -13.73 2.55
CA ALA A 175 9.40 -14.82 3.49
C ALA A 175 9.55 -14.40 4.96
N ALA A 176 10.45 -13.47 5.26
CA ALA A 176 10.61 -12.93 6.62
C ALA A 176 9.36 -12.14 7.07
N HIS A 177 8.69 -11.45 6.14
CA HIS A 177 7.46 -10.70 6.43
C HIS A 177 6.21 -11.58 6.47
N ALA A 178 6.27 -12.77 5.88
CA ALA A 178 5.17 -13.73 5.89
C ALA A 178 4.84 -14.30 7.28
N GLU A 179 5.74 -14.17 8.27
CA GLU A 179 5.42 -14.50 9.68
C GLU A 179 4.19 -13.70 10.16
N GLU A 180 4.19 -12.39 9.92
CA GLU A 180 3.11 -11.49 10.31
C GLU A 180 1.88 -11.64 9.40
N ALA A 181 2.08 -11.67 8.08
CA ALA A 181 0.97 -11.68 7.12
C ALA A 181 0.26 -13.04 7.01
N LEU A 182 0.99 -14.15 7.16
CA LEU A 182 0.50 -15.52 6.92
C LEU A 182 0.52 -16.42 8.17
N GLY A 183 1.09 -15.95 9.29
CA GLY A 183 1.24 -16.73 10.50
C GLY A 183 2.25 -17.86 10.38
N LEU A 184 3.27 -17.72 9.53
CA LEU A 184 4.31 -18.74 9.39
C LEU A 184 5.20 -18.78 10.63
N SER A 185 5.61 -19.99 11.03
CA SER A 185 6.71 -20.16 11.98
C SER A 185 8.04 -19.77 11.33
N ARG A 186 9.04 -19.42 12.14
CA ARG A 186 10.40 -19.12 11.66
C ARG A 186 10.98 -20.23 10.77
N GLN A 187 10.68 -21.49 11.08
CA GLN A 187 11.12 -22.62 10.26
C GLN A 187 10.45 -22.59 8.88
N GLN A 188 9.12 -22.41 8.84
CA GLN A 188 8.37 -22.31 7.58
C GLN A 188 8.82 -21.10 6.75
N SER A 189 9.11 -19.97 7.39
CA SER A 189 9.65 -18.79 6.71
C SER A 189 11.03 -19.07 6.11
N GLN A 190 11.89 -19.82 6.81
CA GLN A 190 13.20 -20.21 6.28
C GLN A 190 13.08 -21.22 5.11
N GLU A 191 12.13 -22.16 5.19
CA GLU A 191 11.84 -23.10 4.10
C GLU A 191 11.31 -22.35 2.86
N ALA A 192 10.40 -21.39 3.05
CA ALA A 192 9.87 -20.55 2.00
C ALA A 192 10.96 -19.66 1.36
N GLU A 193 11.86 -19.09 2.15
CA GLU A 193 13.01 -18.32 1.66
C GLU A 193 13.88 -19.16 0.72
N ASN A 194 14.16 -20.43 1.07
CA ASN A 194 14.93 -21.33 0.21
C ASN A 194 14.18 -21.64 -1.10
N ALA A 195 12.88 -21.93 -1.01
CA ALA A 195 12.04 -22.21 -2.18
C ALA A 195 11.94 -21.00 -3.14
N LEU A 196 11.77 -19.79 -2.58
CA LEU A 196 11.79 -18.55 -3.34
C LEU A 196 13.18 -18.29 -3.95
N GLY A 197 14.26 -18.63 -3.26
CA GLY A 197 15.63 -18.57 -3.78
C GLY A 197 15.81 -19.44 -5.03
N GLU A 198 15.37 -20.69 -4.97
CA GLU A 198 15.37 -21.60 -6.12
C GLU A 198 14.50 -21.06 -7.26
N TYR A 199 13.29 -20.58 -6.96
CA TYR A 199 12.41 -19.97 -7.94
C TYR A 199 13.06 -18.76 -8.63
N VAL A 200 13.68 -17.85 -7.88
CA VAL A 200 14.43 -16.71 -8.44
C VAL A 200 15.54 -17.19 -9.37
N ASP A 201 16.28 -18.25 -9.02
CA ASP A 201 17.30 -18.80 -9.91
C ASP A 201 16.72 -19.44 -11.18
N ARG A 202 15.55 -20.11 -11.10
CA ARG A 202 14.83 -20.61 -12.28
C ARG A 202 14.38 -19.47 -13.20
N THR A 203 13.82 -18.39 -12.65
CA THR A 203 13.37 -17.23 -13.44
C THR A 203 14.54 -16.55 -14.15
N ARG A 204 15.72 -16.45 -13.52
CA ARG A 204 16.94 -15.91 -14.16
C ARG A 204 17.43 -16.76 -15.34
N ARG A 205 17.29 -18.08 -15.27
CA ARG A 205 17.65 -18.98 -16.38
C ARG A 205 16.70 -18.81 -17.56
N ALA A 206 15.39 -18.70 -17.30
CA ALA A 206 14.37 -18.48 -18.33
C ALA A 206 14.44 -17.06 -18.94
N LEU A 207 14.62 -16.06 -18.09
CA LEU A 207 14.74 -14.65 -18.45
C LEU A 207 16.10 -14.09 -17.95
N PRO A 208 17.15 -14.14 -18.78
CA PRO A 208 18.44 -13.56 -18.43
C PRO A 208 18.29 -12.08 -18.04
N PRO A 209 19.00 -11.64 -16.97
CA PRO A 209 18.88 -10.28 -16.46
C PRO A 209 19.35 -9.25 -17.50
N ARG A 210 18.73 -8.07 -17.48
CA ARG A 210 19.20 -6.94 -18.28
C ARG A 210 20.45 -6.36 -17.62
N ARG A 211 21.37 -5.82 -18.42
CA ARG A 211 22.49 -5.04 -17.88
C ARG A 211 22.03 -3.65 -17.49
N ASP A 212 22.49 -3.20 -16.33
CA ASP A 212 22.49 -1.80 -15.94
C ASP A 212 23.51 -1.06 -16.81
N LEU A 213 23.05 -0.05 -17.54
CA LEU A 213 23.90 0.71 -18.47
C LEU A 213 24.88 1.64 -17.76
N LEU A 214 24.62 2.02 -16.50
CA LEU A 214 25.50 2.86 -15.70
C LEU A 214 26.62 2.04 -15.07
N THR A 215 26.30 0.86 -14.54
CA THR A 215 27.28 0.03 -13.80
C THR A 215 27.87 -1.11 -14.62
N GLY A 216 27.26 -1.45 -15.77
CA GLY A 216 27.64 -2.59 -16.61
C GLY A 216 27.30 -3.97 -16.01
N LYS A 217 26.70 -4.00 -14.81
CA LYS A 217 26.37 -5.22 -14.06
C LYS A 217 24.97 -5.72 -14.42
N ASP A 218 24.72 -7.00 -14.17
CA ASP A 218 23.38 -7.56 -14.31
C ASP A 218 22.45 -6.95 -13.27
N ARG A 219 21.29 -6.45 -13.72
CA ARG A 219 20.24 -5.97 -12.84
C ARG A 219 19.65 -7.14 -12.07
N ARG A 220 19.58 -6.97 -10.75
CA ARG A 220 19.10 -7.97 -9.81
C ARG A 220 17.71 -7.60 -9.36
N LEU A 221 16.71 -8.00 -10.13
CA LEU A 221 15.30 -7.69 -9.87
C LEU A 221 14.86 -8.15 -8.47
N ASP A 222 15.37 -9.28 -8.00
CA ASP A 222 15.14 -9.81 -6.65
C ASP A 222 15.63 -8.89 -5.51
N ARG A 223 16.52 -7.94 -5.83
CA ARG A 223 17.09 -6.98 -4.87
C ARG A 223 16.53 -5.57 -5.05
N GLU A 224 15.70 -5.34 -6.07
CA GLU A 224 15.09 -4.04 -6.27
C GLU A 224 14.15 -3.74 -5.09
N PRO A 225 14.12 -2.49 -4.58
CA PRO A 225 13.20 -2.10 -3.54
C PRO A 225 11.75 -2.42 -3.91
N GLY A 226 11.05 -3.12 -3.02
CA GLY A 226 9.65 -3.52 -3.18
C GLY A 226 9.43 -4.82 -3.97
N ALA A 227 10.49 -5.48 -4.47
CA ALA A 227 10.37 -6.75 -5.20
C ALA A 227 9.67 -7.85 -4.38
N GLY A 228 9.81 -7.86 -3.05
CA GLY A 228 9.14 -8.82 -2.17
C GLY A 228 7.68 -8.50 -1.85
N ALA A 229 7.16 -7.34 -2.28
CA ALA A 229 5.79 -6.94 -1.98
C ALA A 229 4.75 -7.92 -2.53
N GLY A 230 3.74 -8.17 -1.70
CA GLY A 230 2.67 -9.13 -1.97
C GLY A 230 3.18 -10.56 -2.14
N GLY A 231 4.14 -11.00 -1.32
CA GLY A 231 4.71 -12.35 -1.43
C GLY A 231 5.57 -12.57 -2.68
N GLY A 232 6.09 -11.49 -3.26
CA GLY A 232 6.85 -11.50 -4.51
C GLY A 232 6.01 -11.33 -5.79
N VAL A 233 4.72 -10.99 -5.67
CA VAL A 233 3.90 -10.58 -6.83
C VAL A 233 4.52 -9.38 -7.56
N ALA A 234 5.09 -8.41 -6.82
CA ALA A 234 5.83 -7.30 -7.43
C ALA A 234 7.04 -7.76 -8.26
N PHE A 235 7.81 -8.75 -7.76
CA PHE A 235 8.89 -9.39 -8.50
C PHE A 235 8.37 -10.06 -9.79
N GLY A 236 7.27 -10.81 -9.71
CA GLY A 236 6.59 -11.40 -10.87
C GLY A 236 6.22 -10.37 -11.93
N LEU A 237 5.58 -9.26 -11.53
CA LEU A 237 5.26 -8.15 -12.41
C LEU A 237 6.52 -7.53 -13.03
N GLY A 238 7.60 -7.40 -12.25
CA GLY A 238 8.89 -6.93 -12.74
C GLY A 238 9.50 -7.84 -13.82
N LEU A 239 9.29 -9.17 -13.75
CA LEU A 239 9.80 -10.12 -14.75
C LEU A 239 9.19 -9.87 -16.14
N ILE A 240 7.90 -9.54 -16.19
CA ILE A 240 7.20 -9.18 -17.44
C ILE A 240 7.40 -7.71 -17.85
N GLY A 241 8.11 -6.91 -17.03
CA GLY A 241 8.54 -5.56 -17.37
C GLY A 241 7.75 -4.43 -16.71
N ALA A 242 6.94 -4.73 -15.69
CA ALA A 242 6.31 -3.70 -14.88
C ALA A 242 7.34 -2.84 -14.12
N GLN A 243 6.94 -1.62 -13.80
CA GLN A 243 7.70 -0.74 -12.91
C GLN A 243 7.27 -0.99 -11.46
N ILE A 244 8.23 -1.31 -10.59
CA ILE A 244 7.99 -1.41 -9.15
C ILE A 244 8.20 -0.01 -8.57
N ARG A 245 7.18 0.56 -7.94
CA ARG A 245 7.20 1.92 -7.39
C ARG A 245 6.56 1.97 -6.01
N PRO A 246 7.04 2.84 -5.09
CA PRO A 246 6.39 3.05 -3.80
C PRO A 246 4.93 3.47 -4.00
N GLY A 247 4.00 2.76 -3.37
CA GLY A 247 2.57 2.97 -3.58
C GLY A 247 2.10 4.34 -3.10
N ALA A 248 2.70 4.85 -2.01
CA ALA A 248 2.43 6.21 -1.51
C ALA A 248 2.72 7.28 -2.58
N GLN A 249 3.84 7.13 -3.32
CA GLN A 249 4.20 8.05 -4.40
C GLN A 249 3.22 7.91 -5.58
N VAL A 250 2.88 6.69 -5.98
CA VAL A 250 1.90 6.46 -7.06
C VAL A 250 0.54 7.08 -6.70
N SER A 251 0.07 6.86 -5.47
CA SER A 251 -1.19 7.43 -4.97
C SER A 251 -1.15 8.95 -4.94
N ALA A 252 -0.04 9.56 -4.50
CA ALA A 252 0.11 11.01 -4.45
C ALA A 252 0.12 11.66 -5.84
N GLU A 253 0.77 11.02 -6.82
CA GLU A 253 0.75 11.46 -8.22
C GLU A 253 -0.66 11.41 -8.81
N LEU A 254 -1.38 10.31 -8.56
CA LEU A 254 -2.77 10.15 -9.02
C LEU A 254 -3.71 11.20 -8.40
N ALA A 255 -3.59 11.42 -7.10
CA ALA A 255 -4.43 12.37 -6.37
C ALA A 255 -4.05 13.84 -6.65
N GLY A 256 -2.88 14.10 -7.24
CA GLY A 256 -2.38 15.46 -7.44
C GLY A 256 -1.96 16.15 -6.14
N LEU A 257 -1.37 15.39 -5.20
CA LEU A 257 -0.94 15.85 -3.87
C LEU A 257 -0.13 17.16 -3.95
N ASP A 258 0.81 17.25 -4.87
CA ASP A 258 1.67 18.42 -5.04
C ASP A 258 0.87 19.73 -5.25
N ARG A 259 -0.17 19.68 -6.09
CA ARG A 259 -1.05 20.82 -6.34
C ARG A 259 -1.91 21.15 -5.12
N ALA A 260 -2.42 20.12 -4.44
CA ALA A 260 -3.24 20.28 -3.24
C ALA A 260 -2.44 20.91 -2.10
N VAL A 261 -1.21 20.44 -1.87
CA VAL A 261 -0.30 20.99 -0.85
C VAL A 261 0.05 22.45 -1.17
N ALA A 262 0.36 22.78 -2.43
CA ALA A 262 0.62 24.17 -2.82
C ALA A 262 -0.56 25.11 -2.53
N ALA A 263 -1.78 24.64 -2.73
CA ALA A 263 -3.00 25.42 -2.48
C ALA A 263 -3.38 25.51 -0.99
N SER A 264 -2.82 24.65 -0.13
CA SER A 264 -3.13 24.61 1.30
C SER A 264 -2.24 25.55 2.11
N ASP A 265 -2.74 25.98 3.28
CA ASP A 265 -1.99 26.72 4.29
C ASP A 265 -1.47 25.79 5.40
N LEU A 266 -2.10 24.63 5.55
CA LEU A 266 -1.80 23.61 6.55
C LEU A 266 -2.12 22.23 5.99
N VAL A 267 -1.21 21.27 6.22
CA VAL A 267 -1.44 19.86 5.91
C VAL A 267 -1.66 19.09 7.21
N VAL A 268 -2.71 18.27 7.24
CA VAL A 268 -3.09 17.42 8.36
C VAL A 268 -3.04 15.97 7.87
N ILE A 269 -2.24 15.15 8.54
CA ILE A 269 -2.07 13.74 8.22
C ILE A 269 -2.70 12.91 9.33
N GLY A 270 -3.68 12.08 8.98
CA GLY A 270 -4.18 11.04 9.86
C GLY A 270 -3.33 9.77 9.74
N GLU A 271 -2.97 9.16 10.86
CA GLU A 271 -2.29 7.87 10.95
C GLU A 271 -2.90 7.03 12.06
N ASP A 272 -2.79 5.71 11.97
CA ASP A 272 -3.13 4.87 13.13
C ASP A 272 -2.01 4.91 14.16
N VAL A 273 -0.86 4.34 13.81
CA VAL A 273 0.33 4.30 14.66
C VAL A 273 1.46 5.07 13.98
N PHE A 274 1.91 6.13 14.61
CA PHE A 274 3.09 6.86 14.16
C PHE A 274 4.34 6.31 14.88
N ASP A 275 5.11 5.46 14.20
CA ASP A 275 6.32 4.83 14.73
C ASP A 275 7.51 4.90 13.73
N TRP A 276 8.59 4.18 14.01
CA TRP A 276 9.78 4.15 13.16
C TRP A 276 9.51 3.63 11.74
N ARG A 277 8.46 2.84 11.52
CA ARG A 277 8.06 2.33 10.18
C ARG A 277 7.43 3.44 9.35
N SER A 278 6.85 4.44 10.00
CA SER A 278 6.27 5.61 9.32
C SER A 278 7.33 6.54 8.72
N LEU A 279 8.61 6.38 9.08
CA LEU A 279 9.68 7.30 8.69
C LEU A 279 10.14 7.15 7.23
N GLN A 280 9.81 6.05 6.56
CA GLN A 280 10.24 5.76 5.19
C GLN A 280 9.14 5.07 4.40
N ASP A 281 9.03 5.36 3.10
CA ASP A 281 8.14 4.69 2.16
C ASP A 281 6.65 4.67 2.57
N THR A 282 6.22 5.66 3.35
CA THR A 282 4.81 5.81 3.81
C THR A 282 4.13 7.04 3.22
N VAL A 283 2.80 7.09 3.35
CA VAL A 283 2.00 8.28 3.03
C VAL A 283 2.51 9.48 3.83
N LEU A 284 2.71 9.32 5.15
CA LEU A 284 3.21 10.40 6.00
C LEU A 284 4.56 10.93 5.54
N ALA A 285 5.53 10.05 5.29
CA ALA A 285 6.87 10.46 4.86
C ALA A 285 6.81 11.24 3.53
N HIS A 286 6.08 10.73 2.55
CA HIS A 286 5.97 11.36 1.25
C HIS A 286 5.22 12.70 1.28
N VAL A 287 4.13 12.78 2.04
CA VAL A 287 3.41 14.06 2.25
C VAL A 287 4.29 15.07 2.97
N GLY A 288 5.05 14.62 3.97
CA GLY A 288 6.04 15.43 4.69
C GLY A 288 7.08 16.05 3.75
N GLU A 289 7.66 15.24 2.85
CA GLU A 289 8.61 15.71 1.83
C GLU A 289 8.00 16.76 0.90
N VAL A 290 6.80 16.50 0.35
CA VAL A 290 6.12 17.43 -0.56
C VAL A 290 5.74 18.74 0.15
N ALA A 291 5.25 18.66 1.39
CA ALA A 291 4.91 19.82 2.20
C ALA A 291 6.15 20.64 2.57
N ALA A 292 7.25 19.99 2.97
CA ALA A 292 8.51 20.65 3.27
C ALA A 292 9.07 21.39 2.05
N ALA A 293 9.04 20.77 0.87
CA ALA A 293 9.46 21.41 -0.39
C ALA A 293 8.62 22.65 -0.75
N ARG A 294 7.40 22.76 -0.22
CA ARG A 294 6.47 23.88 -0.40
C ARG A 294 6.39 24.82 0.80
N GLY A 295 7.19 24.59 1.84
CA GLY A 295 7.18 25.37 3.09
C GLY A 295 5.84 25.33 3.82
N ARG A 296 5.07 24.24 3.68
CA ARG A 296 3.76 24.07 4.33
C ARG A 296 3.91 23.31 5.65
N PRO A 297 3.32 23.81 6.76
CA PRO A 297 3.35 23.11 8.02
C PRO A 297 2.53 21.81 7.94
N VAL A 298 3.06 20.76 8.55
CA VAL A 298 2.42 19.43 8.63
C VAL A 298 2.08 19.12 10.08
N VAL A 299 0.84 18.71 10.33
CA VAL A 299 0.38 18.21 11.62
C VAL A 299 -0.02 16.75 11.49
N VAL A 300 0.55 15.90 12.33
CA VAL A 300 0.20 14.47 12.40
C VAL A 300 -0.79 14.25 13.54
N LEU A 301 -1.90 13.61 13.21
CA LEU A 301 -2.91 13.13 14.15
C LEU A 301 -2.86 11.61 14.13
N SER A 302 -2.45 10.99 15.23
CA SER A 302 -2.40 9.55 15.32
C SER A 302 -3.19 8.99 16.51
N ARG A 303 -3.55 7.71 16.45
CA ARG A 303 -4.07 7.03 17.65
C ARG A 303 -2.94 6.90 18.68
N GLU A 304 -1.78 6.41 18.23
CA GLU A 304 -0.55 6.30 19.04
C GLU A 304 0.64 6.99 18.35
N ALA A 305 1.54 7.57 19.12
CA ALA A 305 2.79 8.17 18.62
C ALA A 305 3.97 7.68 19.46
N HIS A 306 4.95 7.08 18.79
CA HIS A 306 6.16 6.49 19.37
C HIS A 306 7.45 7.15 18.86
N VAL A 307 7.31 8.20 18.05
CA VAL A 307 8.41 8.96 17.43
C VAL A 307 8.70 10.21 18.23
N GLY A 308 9.99 10.48 18.48
CA GLY A 308 10.44 11.68 19.17
C GLY A 308 10.38 12.93 18.29
N ARG A 309 10.43 14.11 18.93
CA ARG A 309 10.36 15.41 18.22
C ARG A 309 11.44 15.60 17.14
N ARG A 310 12.63 15.02 17.32
CA ARG A 310 13.73 15.14 16.34
C ARG A 310 13.45 14.32 15.08
N GLU A 311 12.95 13.10 15.26
CA GLU A 311 12.61 12.19 14.17
C GLU A 311 11.42 12.73 13.38
N SER A 312 10.37 13.21 14.06
CA SER A 312 9.22 13.82 13.38
C SER A 312 9.60 15.10 12.62
N ALA A 313 10.45 15.95 13.20
CA ALA A 313 10.94 17.16 12.51
C ALA A 313 11.75 16.85 11.24
N SER A 314 12.45 15.72 11.17
CA SER A 314 13.16 15.31 9.94
C SER A 314 12.23 14.98 8.77
N LEU A 315 10.95 14.74 9.03
CA LEU A 315 9.89 14.55 8.02
C LEU A 315 9.13 15.85 7.70
N GLY A 316 9.59 17.01 8.19
CA GLY A 316 8.87 18.27 8.01
C GLY A 316 7.65 18.43 8.91
N VAL A 317 7.46 17.55 9.91
CA VAL A 317 6.31 17.59 10.82
C VAL A 317 6.47 18.74 11.83
N SER A 318 5.49 19.63 11.84
CA SER A 318 5.41 20.80 12.72
C SER A 318 4.72 20.51 14.05
N GLY A 319 3.81 19.54 14.10
CA GLY A 319 3.12 19.12 15.31
C GLY A 319 2.70 17.66 15.26
N VAL A 320 2.80 16.96 16.39
CA VAL A 320 2.36 15.57 16.54
C VAL A 320 1.40 15.52 17.72
N TYR A 321 0.24 14.93 17.49
CA TYR A 321 -0.78 14.73 18.50
C TYR A 321 -1.22 13.28 18.48
N SER A 322 -1.35 12.66 19.65
CA SER A 322 -1.85 11.29 19.79
C SER A 322 -3.15 11.26 20.59
N ALA A 323 -4.08 10.37 20.21
CA ALA A 323 -5.32 10.16 20.95
C ALA A 323 -5.04 9.44 22.29
N VAL A 324 -4.06 8.54 22.30
CA VAL A 324 -3.61 7.79 23.47
C VAL A 324 -2.30 8.39 24.02
N PRO A 325 -2.14 8.57 25.34
CA PRO A 325 -0.88 9.05 25.93
C PRO A 325 0.29 8.10 25.70
N ALA A 326 1.48 8.64 25.40
CA ALA A 326 2.71 7.88 25.25
C ALA A 326 3.06 7.09 26.53
N GLY A 327 3.51 5.85 26.38
CA GLY A 327 3.92 4.97 27.49
C GLY A 327 2.92 3.87 27.87
N ARG A 328 1.70 3.88 27.32
CA ARG A 328 0.86 2.67 27.25
C ARG A 328 1.08 2.04 25.89
N LEU A 329 2.03 1.11 25.79
CA LEU A 329 1.93 0.07 24.76
C LEU A 329 0.60 -0.62 25.02
N SER A 330 -0.43 -0.36 24.21
CA SER A 330 -1.60 -1.23 24.25
C SER A 330 -1.07 -2.65 24.00
N ALA A 331 -1.45 -3.60 24.86
CA ALA A 331 -1.06 -5.00 24.66
C ALA A 331 -1.54 -5.54 23.30
N ASP A 332 -2.47 -4.81 22.67
CA ASP A 332 -3.10 -5.07 21.39
C ASP A 332 -2.17 -4.82 20.19
N VAL A 333 -1.17 -3.92 20.27
CA VAL A 333 -0.13 -3.77 19.23
C VAL A 333 0.74 -5.04 19.11
N ARG A 334 0.78 -5.91 20.12
CA ARG A 334 1.42 -7.24 20.03
C ARG A 334 0.50 -8.33 19.48
N ARG A 335 -0.81 -8.10 19.39
CA ARG A 335 -1.81 -9.15 19.12
C ARG A 335 -2.59 -8.97 17.82
N GLU A 336 -2.69 -7.79 17.24
CA GLU A 336 -3.38 -7.64 15.94
C GLU A 336 -2.57 -8.22 14.75
N GLY A 337 -1.31 -8.61 14.97
CA GLY A 337 -0.53 -9.49 14.07
C GLY A 337 -0.68 -11.00 14.37
N ALA A 338 -1.54 -11.40 15.30
CA ALA A 338 -1.76 -12.80 15.68
C ALA A 338 -3.25 -13.11 15.78
N GLY A 339 -3.81 -13.68 14.71
CA GLY A 339 -5.17 -14.19 14.74
C GLY A 339 -5.39 -15.18 15.88
N SER A 340 -6.37 -14.90 16.75
CA SER A 340 -7.23 -15.86 17.45
C SER A 340 -7.91 -15.17 18.64
N VAL A 341 -9.19 -14.86 18.46
CA VAL A 341 -10.15 -14.71 19.56
C VAL A 341 -10.22 -16.04 20.32
N ARG A 342 -9.73 -16.06 21.56
CA ARG A 342 -10.23 -16.91 22.65
C ARG A 342 -9.64 -16.44 23.97
N GLY A 343 -10.45 -15.69 24.71
CA GLY A 343 -10.27 -15.42 26.12
C GLY A 343 -11.63 -15.55 26.78
N SER A 344 -11.91 -16.74 27.29
CA SER A 344 -12.95 -16.96 28.29
C SER A 344 -12.48 -16.29 29.57
N ASP A 345 -13.07 -15.15 29.91
CA ASP A 345 -13.35 -14.74 31.29
C ASP A 345 -14.24 -13.50 31.27
N GLY A 346 -15.37 -13.59 31.99
CA GLY A 346 -16.48 -12.64 31.99
C GLY A 346 -16.18 -11.31 32.70
N SER A 347 -15.25 -10.53 32.14
CA SER A 347 -15.10 -9.10 32.38
C SER A 347 -15.67 -8.39 31.16
N GLU A 348 -16.70 -7.56 31.33
CA GLU A 348 -17.22 -6.68 30.27
C GLU A 348 -16.05 -5.89 29.65
N ALA A 349 -15.60 -6.33 28.48
CA ALA A 349 -14.60 -5.62 27.72
C ALA A 349 -15.24 -4.31 27.28
N SER A 350 -14.88 -3.22 27.95
CA SER A 350 -15.11 -1.86 27.44
C SER A 350 -14.64 -1.85 25.99
N ALA A 351 -15.57 -1.69 25.05
CA ALA A 351 -15.27 -1.71 23.62
C ALA A 351 -14.17 -0.68 23.37
N VAL A 352 -13.00 -1.14 22.90
CA VAL A 352 -11.93 -0.25 22.47
C VAL A 352 -12.53 0.63 21.37
N PRO A 353 -12.53 1.97 21.52
CA PRO A 353 -13.12 2.85 20.52
C PRO A 353 -12.39 2.68 19.18
N ASP A 354 -13.13 2.76 18.06
CA ASP A 354 -12.56 2.64 16.73
C ASP A 354 -11.40 3.64 16.56
N PRO A 355 -10.19 3.19 16.15
CA PRO A 355 -9.07 4.08 15.88
C PRO A 355 -9.40 5.29 15.03
N SER A 356 -10.25 5.13 14.01
CA SER A 356 -10.64 6.22 13.11
C SER A 356 -11.46 7.30 13.83
N GLU A 357 -12.35 6.91 14.74
CA GLU A 357 -13.14 7.82 15.58
C GLU A 357 -12.25 8.55 16.59
N LEU A 358 -11.28 7.86 17.20
CA LEU A 358 -10.32 8.47 18.13
C LEU A 358 -9.49 9.56 17.45
N VAL A 359 -9.01 9.31 16.23
CA VAL A 359 -8.26 10.29 15.45
C VAL A 359 -9.16 11.45 15.04
N ALA A 360 -10.43 11.21 14.67
CA ALA A 360 -11.39 12.27 14.37
C ALA A 360 -11.69 13.16 15.60
N GLN A 361 -11.91 12.57 16.78
CA GLN A 361 -12.09 13.33 18.02
C GLN A 361 -10.85 14.16 18.37
N LEU A 362 -9.65 13.62 18.12
CA LEU A 362 -8.40 14.35 18.26
C LEU A 362 -8.34 15.54 17.27
N ALA A 363 -8.75 15.34 16.01
CA ALA A 363 -8.80 16.40 15.00
C ALA A 363 -9.64 17.59 15.46
N ALA A 364 -10.83 17.36 16.03
CA ALA A 364 -11.68 18.42 16.56
C ALA A 364 -11.00 19.24 17.68
N ARG A 365 -10.21 18.59 18.55
CA ARG A 365 -9.44 19.29 19.59
C ARG A 365 -8.30 20.11 19.02
N VAL A 366 -7.54 19.54 18.07
CA VAL A 366 -6.35 20.16 17.48
C VAL A 366 -6.70 21.32 16.54
N ALA A 367 -7.86 21.26 15.87
CA ALA A 367 -8.34 22.32 14.98
C ALA A 367 -8.36 23.70 15.68
N GLY A 368 -8.78 23.77 16.95
CA GLY A 368 -8.80 25.04 17.69
C GLY A 368 -7.41 25.68 17.90
N THR A 369 -6.34 24.88 17.87
CA THR A 369 -4.95 25.37 18.01
C THR A 369 -4.38 25.87 16.69
N TRP A 370 -4.65 25.17 15.59
CA TRP A 370 -4.04 25.45 14.29
C TRP A 370 -4.90 26.31 13.35
N THR A 371 -6.20 26.41 13.64
CA THR A 371 -7.15 27.25 12.93
C THR A 371 -7.92 28.13 13.93
N PRO A 372 -7.25 29.06 14.64
CA PRO A 372 -7.93 29.99 15.54
C PRO A 372 -8.93 30.86 14.75
N ALA A 373 -10.04 31.21 15.41
CA ALA A 373 -11.17 31.93 14.83
C ALA A 373 -10.81 33.33 14.33
#